data_AF-A0A9P1MM13-F1
#
_entry.id   AF-A0A9P1MM13-F1
#
_cell.length_a   1.000
_cell.length_b   1.000
_cell.length_c   1.000
_cell.angle_alpha   90.00
_cell.angle_beta   90.00
_cell.angle_gamma   90.00
#
_symmetry.space_group_name_H-M   'P 1'
#
loop_
_entity.id
_entity.type
_entity.pdbx_description
1 polymer ?
#
loop_
_entity_poly.entity_id
_entity_poly.type
_entity_poly.pdbx_seq_one_letter_code
_entity_poly.pdbx_strand_id
1 'polypeptide(L)'
;MGLLFQLCIYFVALMVTVDCLTNQETCDLCQLVIRTVNGHFSTNVSSRRKLANQLKHECNRQFNYRRRCLVMIKENAQLLYQEMNTPSFKPLTICLLVKECTPYTDPNAVAIPQTGETTIESL
;
A
#
# COMPACT_ATOMS: atom_id res chain seq x y z
N MET A 1 6.28 -40.54 15.04
CA MET A 1 5.50 -39.30 15.21
C MET A 1 6.38 -38.04 15.21
N GLY A 2 7.53 -38.01 15.90
CA GLY A 2 8.39 -36.81 15.96
C GLY A 2 9.03 -36.35 14.65
N LEU A 3 9.50 -37.29 13.81
CA LEU A 3 10.19 -36.95 12.56
C LEU A 3 9.28 -36.23 11.54
N LEU A 4 8.03 -36.68 11.40
CA LEU A 4 7.02 -36.04 10.54
C LEU A 4 6.66 -34.64 11.05
N PHE A 5 6.58 -34.47 12.37
CA PHE A 5 6.26 -33.18 12.98
C PHE A 5 7.41 -32.18 12.76
N GLN A 6 8.66 -32.62 12.90
CA GLN A 6 9.85 -31.81 12.59
C GLN A 6 9.95 -31.45 11.12
N LEU A 7 9.67 -32.39 10.20
CA LEU A 7 9.65 -32.10 8.76
C LEU A 7 8.55 -31.10 8.40
N CYS A 8 7.36 -31.20 9.02
CA CYS A 8 6.30 -30.20 8.86
C CYS A 8 6.70 -28.82 9.35
N ILE A 9 7.32 -28.71 10.54
CA ILE A 9 7.77 -27.42 11.07
C ILE A 9 8.83 -26.81 10.16
N TYR A 10 9.78 -27.61 9.67
CA TYR A 10 10.83 -27.15 8.76
C TYR A 10 10.26 -26.70 7.41
N PHE A 11 9.29 -27.45 6.87
CA PHE A 11 8.59 -27.09 5.63
C PHE A 11 7.75 -25.83 5.76
N VAL A 12 7.03 -25.66 6.88
CA VAL A 12 6.26 -24.45 7.19
C VAL A 12 7.20 -23.25 7.37
N ALA A 13 8.31 -23.40 8.08
CA ALA A 13 9.31 -22.35 8.24
C ALA A 13 9.95 -21.95 6.90
N LEU A 14 10.25 -22.93 6.05
CA LEU A 14 10.74 -22.68 4.69
C LEU A 14 9.72 -21.90 3.86
N MET A 15 8.43 -22.27 3.92
CA MET A 15 7.35 -21.58 3.21
C MET A 15 7.11 -20.15 3.72
N VAL A 16 7.25 -19.91 5.02
CA VAL A 16 7.09 -18.56 5.62
C VAL A 16 8.13 -17.57 5.07
N THR A 17 9.31 -18.04 4.64
CA THR A 17 10.36 -17.17 4.10
C THR A 17 10.15 -16.70 2.66
N VAL A 18 9.13 -17.20 1.94
CA VAL A 18 9.02 -17.00 0.48
C VAL A 18 8.23 -15.74 0.07
N ASP A 19 7.51 -15.07 0.97
CA ASP A 19 6.58 -13.98 0.62
C ASP A 19 6.91 -12.62 1.26
N CYS A 20 8.14 -12.40 1.73
CA CYS A 20 8.48 -11.12 2.35
C CYS A 20 8.89 -10.10 1.28
N LEU A 21 7.91 -9.37 0.72
CA LEU A 21 8.18 -8.17 -0.08
C LEU A 21 9.07 -7.23 0.73
N THR A 22 10.08 -6.67 0.06
CA THR A 22 10.84 -5.55 0.61
C THR A 22 9.95 -4.30 0.70
N ASN A 23 10.37 -3.34 1.52
CA ASN A 23 9.67 -2.05 1.62
C ASN A 23 9.61 -1.33 0.26
N GLN A 24 10.66 -1.44 -0.55
CA GLN A 24 10.70 -0.85 -1.89
C GLN A 24 9.68 -1.51 -2.82
N GLU A 25 9.67 -2.85 -2.91
CA GLU A 25 8.72 -3.57 -3.75
C GLU A 25 7.26 -3.32 -3.32
N THR A 26 7.01 -3.21 -2.02
CA THR A 26 5.70 -2.85 -1.47
C THR A 26 5.27 -1.47 -1.97
N CYS A 27 6.16 -0.48 -1.88
CA CYS A 27 5.91 0.87 -2.34
C CYS A 27 5.66 0.91 -3.87
N ASP A 28 6.47 0.21 -4.65
CA ASP A 28 6.36 0.16 -6.11
C ASP A 28 5.04 -0.47 -6.56
N LEU A 29 4.62 -1.56 -5.90
CA LEU A 29 3.36 -2.24 -6.20
C LEU A 29 2.14 -1.41 -5.77
N CYS A 30 2.21 -0.71 -4.64
CA CYS A 30 1.18 0.25 -4.27
C CYS A 30 1.02 1.33 -5.35
N GLN A 31 2.13 1.96 -5.74
CA GLN A 31 2.10 3.03 -6.75
C GLN A 31 1.59 2.51 -8.10
N LEU A 32 1.97 1.30 -8.49
CA LEU A 32 1.50 0.63 -9.70
C LEU A 32 -0.01 0.45 -9.69
N VAL A 33 -0.57 -0.10 -8.60
CA VAL A 33 -2.02 -0.34 -8.46
C VAL A 33 -2.77 0.99 -8.54
N ILE A 34 -2.34 1.98 -7.75
CA ILE A 34 -2.99 3.29 -7.67
C ILE A 34 -2.93 4.02 -9.02
N ARG A 35 -1.78 4.01 -9.70
CA ARG A 35 -1.60 4.62 -11.03
C ARG A 35 -2.47 3.93 -12.09
N THR A 36 -2.46 2.60 -12.11
CA THR A 36 -3.24 1.81 -13.08
C THR A 36 -4.73 2.08 -12.95
N VAL A 37 -5.25 2.09 -11.71
CA VAL A 37 -6.66 2.34 -11.46
C VAL A 37 -7.06 3.78 -11.77
N ASN A 38 -6.21 4.77 -11.45
CA ASN A 38 -6.50 6.15 -11.82
C ASN A 38 -6.53 6.34 -13.35
N GLY A 39 -5.63 5.68 -14.07
CA GLY A 39 -5.63 5.65 -15.54
C GLY A 39 -6.89 5.00 -16.12
N HIS A 40 -7.39 3.93 -15.51
CA HIS A 40 -8.65 3.28 -15.92
C HIS A 40 -9.86 4.22 -15.83
N PHE A 41 -9.87 5.13 -14.86
CA PHE A 41 -10.95 6.12 -14.70
C PHE A 41 -10.73 7.42 -15.48
N SER A 42 -9.70 7.51 -16.32
CA SER A 42 -9.33 8.75 -17.01
C SER A 42 -9.24 9.93 -16.02
N THR A 43 -8.62 9.69 -14.86
CA THR A 43 -8.45 10.66 -13.77
C THR A 43 -9.74 11.23 -13.18
N ASN A 44 -10.89 10.57 -13.34
CA ASN A 44 -12.16 10.98 -12.74
C ASN A 44 -12.93 9.79 -12.17
N VAL A 45 -12.93 9.67 -10.85
CA VAL A 45 -13.53 8.52 -10.17
C VAL A 45 -15.00 8.79 -9.85
N SER A 46 -15.90 8.20 -10.63
CA SER A 46 -17.34 8.49 -10.54
C SER A 46 -18.02 8.02 -9.24
N SER A 47 -17.47 7.03 -8.53
CA SER A 47 -18.03 6.56 -7.26
C SER A 47 -17.05 5.72 -6.45
N ARG A 48 -17.16 5.79 -5.12
CA ARG A 48 -16.36 4.98 -4.18
C ARG A 48 -16.50 3.48 -4.40
N ARG A 49 -17.71 3.00 -4.74
CA ARG A 49 -17.95 1.56 -4.98
C ARG A 49 -17.26 1.06 -6.24
N LYS A 50 -17.34 1.81 -7.35
CA LYS A 50 -16.62 1.48 -8.59
C LYS A 50 -15.12 1.51 -8.37
N LEU A 51 -14.62 2.50 -7.63
CA LEU A 51 -13.21 2.56 -7.26
C LEU A 51 -12.75 1.33 -6.49
N ALA A 52 -13.45 0.99 -5.40
CA ALA A 52 -13.09 -0.17 -4.58
C ALA A 52 -13.13 -1.48 -5.38
N ASN A 53 -14.08 -1.62 -6.31
CA ASN A 53 -14.15 -2.80 -7.18
C ASN A 53 -12.96 -2.85 -8.16
N GLN A 54 -12.59 -1.72 -8.76
CA GLN A 54 -11.46 -1.65 -9.68
C GLN A 54 -10.13 -1.89 -8.97
N LEU A 55 -9.95 -1.31 -7.77
CA LEU A 55 -8.79 -1.56 -6.93
C LEU A 55 -8.69 -3.03 -6.52
N LYS A 56 -9.80 -3.67 -6.14
CA LYS A 56 -9.83 -5.12 -5.85
C LYS A 56 -9.43 -5.95 -7.06
N HIS A 57 -9.93 -5.59 -8.24
CA HIS A 57 -9.57 -6.24 -9.49
C HIS A 57 -8.06 -6.16 -9.71
N GLU A 58 -7.47 -4.97 -9.60
CA GLU A 58 -6.03 -4.79 -9.80
C GLU A 58 -5.19 -5.50 -8.72
N CYS A 59 -5.58 -5.47 -7.44
CA CYS A 59 -4.90 -6.23 -6.39
C CYS A 59 -4.87 -7.74 -6.65
N ASN A 60 -5.91 -8.31 -7.25
CA ASN A 60 -5.93 -9.74 -7.55
C ASN A 60 -4.91 -10.15 -8.62
N ARG A 61 -4.40 -9.19 -9.41
CA ARG A 61 -3.36 -9.42 -10.42
C ARG A 61 -1.94 -9.42 -9.82
N GLN A 62 -1.77 -8.90 -8.61
CA GLN A 62 -0.48 -8.79 -7.93
C GLN A 62 -0.35 -9.93 -6.90
N PHE A 63 -0.01 -11.14 -7.32
CA PHE A 63 -0.09 -12.35 -6.47
C PHE A 63 0.61 -12.22 -5.12
N ASN A 64 1.84 -11.70 -5.12
CA ASN A 64 2.70 -11.50 -3.96
C ASN A 64 2.25 -10.30 -3.07
N TYR A 65 1.46 -9.36 -3.62
CA TYR A 65 0.95 -8.19 -2.89
C TYR A 65 -0.56 -8.28 -2.57
N ARG A 66 -1.25 -9.28 -3.11
CA ARG A 66 -2.72 -9.38 -3.17
C ARG A 66 -3.39 -9.20 -1.82
N ARG A 67 -2.99 -9.99 -0.82
CA ARG A 67 -3.64 -9.97 0.50
C ARG A 67 -3.49 -8.60 1.16
N ARG A 68 -2.28 -8.07 1.18
CA ARG A 68 -1.93 -6.76 1.75
C ARG A 68 -2.70 -5.64 1.04
N CYS A 69 -2.69 -5.65 -0.29
CA CYS A 69 -3.41 -4.70 -1.15
C CYS A 69 -4.92 -4.69 -0.86
N LEU A 70 -5.55 -5.86 -0.71
CA LEU A 70 -6.98 -5.98 -0.39
C LEU A 70 -7.34 -5.44 0.99
N VAL A 71 -6.47 -5.64 1.99
CA VAL A 71 -6.63 -5.07 3.34
C VAL A 71 -6.51 -3.55 3.28
N MET A 72 -5.47 -3.03 2.62
CA MET A 72 -5.23 -1.60 2.45
C MET A 72 -6.45 -0.91 1.84
N ILE A 73 -7.06 -1.47 0.79
CA ILE A 73 -8.28 -0.90 0.18
C ILE A 73 -9.44 -0.90 1.16
N LYS A 74 -9.64 -2.01 1.89
CA LYS A 74 -10.78 -2.15 2.80
C LYS A 74 -10.74 -1.09 3.90
N GLU A 75 -9.56 -0.84 4.45
CA GLU A 75 -9.36 0.11 5.56
C GLU A 75 -9.36 1.56 5.08
N ASN A 76 -8.88 1.82 3.85
CA ASN A 76 -8.65 3.17 3.36
C ASN A 76 -9.58 3.60 2.21
N ALA A 77 -10.66 2.88 1.94
CA ALA A 77 -11.53 3.13 0.77
C ALA A 77 -12.04 4.57 0.65
N GLN A 78 -12.30 5.24 1.78
CA GLN A 78 -12.73 6.64 1.78
C GLN A 78 -11.59 7.59 1.42
N LEU A 79 -10.42 7.42 2.05
CA LEU A 79 -9.21 8.19 1.78
C LEU A 79 -8.79 8.05 0.31
N LEU A 80 -8.74 6.82 -0.20
CA LEU A 80 -8.41 6.54 -1.61
C LEU A 80 -9.35 7.26 -2.58
N TYR A 81 -10.64 7.31 -2.27
CA TYR A 81 -11.62 8.00 -3.11
C TYR A 81 -11.45 9.53 -3.10
N GLN A 82 -11.11 10.11 -1.94
CA GLN A 82 -10.86 11.54 -1.83
C GLN A 82 -9.58 11.93 -2.59
N GLU A 83 -8.48 11.24 -2.29
CA GLU A 83 -7.17 11.56 -2.87
C GLU A 83 -7.10 11.32 -4.39
N MET A 84 -7.79 10.31 -4.91
CA MET A 84 -7.84 10.08 -6.35
C MET A 84 -8.63 11.14 -7.13
N ASN A 85 -9.50 11.90 -6.47
CA ASN A 85 -10.24 12.99 -7.08
C ASN A 85 -9.60 14.36 -6.84
N THR A 86 -8.45 14.40 -6.15
CA THR A 86 -7.70 15.65 -5.96
C THR A 86 -6.98 16.04 -7.26
N PRO A 87 -7.02 17.31 -7.68
CA PRO A 87 -6.35 17.76 -8.91
C PRO A 87 -4.82 17.56 -8.88
N SER A 88 -4.21 17.50 -7.70
CA SER A 88 -2.79 17.24 -7.48
C SER A 88 -2.47 15.75 -7.27
N PHE A 89 -3.30 14.84 -7.80
CA PHE A 89 -3.14 13.40 -7.65
C PHE A 89 -1.70 12.93 -7.92
N LYS A 90 -1.11 12.26 -6.92
CA LYS A 90 0.19 11.58 -7.04
C LYS A 90 0.09 10.21 -6.36
N PRO A 91 0.39 9.10 -7.08
CA PRO A 91 0.34 7.76 -6.50
C PRO A 91 1.22 7.61 -5.25
N LEU A 92 2.41 8.21 -5.26
CA LEU A 92 3.34 8.19 -4.12
C LEU A 92 2.72 8.81 -2.86
N THR A 93 2.03 9.95 -2.99
CA THR A 93 1.37 10.62 -1.86
C THR A 93 0.34 9.71 -1.22
N ILE A 94 -0.49 9.05 -2.03
CA ILE A 94 -1.46 8.07 -1.52
C ILE A 94 -0.75 6.91 -0.82
N CYS A 95 0.30 6.36 -1.44
CA CYS A 95 1.02 5.22 -0.87
C CYS A 95 1.78 5.57 0.42
N LEU A 96 2.19 6.82 0.61
CA LEU A 96 2.70 7.33 1.89
C LEU A 96 1.58 7.41 2.94
N LEU A 97 0.41 7.96 2.57
CA LEU A 97 -0.74 8.08 3.48
C LEU A 97 -1.23 6.72 3.98
N VAL A 98 -1.24 5.70 3.11
CA VAL A 98 -1.63 4.32 3.49
C VAL A 98 -0.46 3.49 4.02
N LYS A 99 0.71 4.10 4.26
CA LYS A 99 1.90 3.48 4.86
C LYS A 99 2.48 2.29 4.08
N GLU A 100 2.32 2.31 2.77
CA GLU A 100 2.93 1.33 1.85
C GLU A 100 4.28 1.82 1.32
N CYS A 101 4.51 3.14 1.34
CA CYS A 101 5.80 3.78 1.11
C CYS A 101 6.33 4.43 2.39
N THR A 102 7.64 4.61 2.48
CA THR A 102 8.31 5.42 3.50
C THR A 102 8.93 6.65 2.86
N PRO A 103 9.20 7.73 3.62
CA PRO A 103 9.89 8.91 3.09
C PRO A 103 11.29 8.60 2.53
N TYR A 104 11.88 7.46 2.89
CA TYR A 104 13.22 7.02 2.47
C TYR A 104 13.22 6.09 1.25
N THR A 105 12.05 5.64 0.79
CA THR A 105 11.92 4.78 -0.41
C THR A 105 11.78 5.59 -1.71
N ASP A 106 11.92 6.92 -1.63
CA ASP A 106 12.04 7.80 -2.78
C ASP A 106 13.50 8.27 -2.91
N PRO A 107 14.25 7.88 -3.95
CA PRO A 107 15.62 8.34 -4.19
C PRO A 107 15.75 9.86 -4.42
N ASN A 108 14.62 10.59 -4.52
CA ASN A 108 14.57 12.04 -4.66
C ASN A 108 13.82 12.75 -3.52
N ALA A 109 13.44 12.06 -2.43
CA ALA A 109 12.73 12.71 -1.34
C ALA A 109 13.65 13.63 -0.52
N VAL A 110 13.50 14.93 -0.72
CA VAL A 110 13.80 15.93 0.30
C VAL A 110 12.93 15.62 1.51
N ALA A 111 13.57 15.40 2.66
CA ALA A 111 12.89 15.13 3.93
C ALA A 111 11.76 16.15 4.17
N ILE A 112 10.51 15.68 4.15
CA ILE A 112 9.37 16.49 4.56
C ILE A 112 9.41 16.54 6.10
N PRO A 113 9.50 17.74 6.72
CA PRO A 113 9.49 17.85 8.18
C PRO A 113 8.20 17.28 8.75
N GLN A 114 8.32 16.41 9.75
CA GLN A 114 7.20 15.97 10.56
C GLN A 114 6.70 17.16 11.38
N THR A 115 5.66 17.85 10.91
CA THR A 115 4.95 18.83 11.74
C THR A 115 3.95 18.10 12.62
N GLY A 116 4.32 17.89 13.87
CA GLY A 116 3.39 17.46 14.90
C GLY A 116 4.03 16.92 16.17
N GLU A 117 4.78 17.73 16.92
CA GLU A 117 4.90 17.52 18.35
C GLU A 117 4.90 18.85 19.12
N THR A 118 4.11 18.85 20.18
CA THR A 118 3.64 19.97 20.99
C THR A 118 4.67 20.31 22.08
N THR A 119 5.00 21.58 22.29
CA THR A 119 5.49 22.05 23.59
C THR A 119 4.86 23.38 23.97
N ILE A 120 4.18 23.34 25.12
CA ILE A 120 3.75 24.47 25.95
C ILE A 120 4.99 25.02 26.70
N GLU A 121 4.85 26.22 27.26
CA GLU A 121 5.73 27.02 28.14
C GLU A 121 6.40 28.20 27.41
N SER A 122 5.89 29.42 27.49
CA SER A 122 5.84 30.34 28.66
C SER A 122 7.23 30.78 29.14
N LEU A 123 7.77 31.83 28.53
CA LEU A 123 8.17 33.09 29.20
C LEU A 123 8.55 34.16 28.17
#